data_AF-A0AB39MXS4-F1
#
_entry.id   AF-A0AB39MXS4-F1
#
_cell.length_a   1.000
_cell.length_b   1.000
_cell.length_c   1.000
_cell.angle_alpha   90.00
_cell.angle_beta   90.00
_cell.angle_gamma   90.00
#
_symmetry.space_group_name_H-M   'P 1'
#
loop_
_entity.id
_entity.type
_entity.pdbx_description
1 polymer ?
#
loop_
_entity_poly.entity_id
_entity_poly.type
_entity_poly.pdbx_seq_one_letter_code
_entity_poly.pdbx_strand_id
1 'polypeptide(L)'
;MSRKIPRAALAALLTLAAGAPLTACSDDGARLGYQADYADHPPLRVTGYPSTGSLETVQQVVWQLADGDVDGLAALDTEGGDARSAARDWVEAYGKAAHGEVTADFLDEGSVRQDVVLHFAGPRRTQDLTVRIGDDDSWGAVLDAPDPEPASR
;
A
#
# COMPACT_ATOMS: atom_id res chain seq x y z
N MET A 1 66.42 -14.49 -30.81
CA MET A 1 66.10 -15.33 -31.98
C MET A 1 64.61 -15.60 -32.00
N SER A 2 63.90 -15.03 -32.98
CA SER A 2 62.45 -15.15 -33.19
C SER A 2 62.03 -16.50 -33.77
N ARG A 3 60.94 -17.09 -33.27
CA ARG A 3 60.10 -18.08 -33.99
C ARG A 3 58.65 -17.88 -33.54
N LYS A 4 57.90 -17.03 -34.28
CA LYS A 4 56.87 -17.36 -35.29
C LYS A 4 55.67 -18.14 -34.72
N ILE A 5 54.61 -17.38 -34.48
CA ILE A 5 53.26 -17.83 -34.10
C ILE A 5 52.56 -18.40 -35.35
N PRO A 6 52.01 -19.63 -35.33
CA PRO A 6 51.08 -20.06 -36.35
C PRO A 6 49.67 -19.54 -36.04
N ARG A 7 49.16 -18.69 -36.95
CA ARG A 7 47.73 -18.39 -37.08
C ARG A 7 47.06 -19.62 -37.69
N ALA A 8 46.15 -20.26 -36.95
CA ALA A 8 45.13 -21.11 -37.53
C ALA A 8 43.81 -20.86 -36.79
N ALA A 9 42.85 -20.34 -37.53
CA ALA A 9 41.51 -20.05 -37.10
C ALA A 9 40.68 -21.34 -37.08
N LEU A 10 39.96 -21.58 -35.98
CA LEU A 10 38.76 -22.43 -35.88
C LEU A 10 37.89 -21.78 -34.81
N ALA A 11 36.83 -21.07 -35.19
CA ALA A 11 35.49 -21.60 -35.47
C ALA A 11 34.72 -21.97 -34.18
N ALA A 12 33.77 -21.07 -33.85
CA ALA A 12 32.47 -21.27 -33.22
C ALA A 12 32.35 -22.11 -31.93
N LEU A 13 31.78 -21.48 -30.90
CA LEU A 13 30.44 -21.81 -30.38
C LEU A 13 30.06 -20.74 -29.34
N LEU A 14 29.24 -19.78 -29.76
CA LEU A 14 28.43 -18.97 -28.85
C LEU A 14 27.42 -19.92 -28.20
N THR A 15 27.74 -20.43 -27.02
CA THR A 15 26.69 -20.96 -26.13
C THR A 15 25.91 -19.77 -25.62
N LEU A 16 24.85 -19.40 -26.36
CA LEU A 16 23.69 -18.74 -25.79
C LEU A 16 23.19 -19.68 -24.68
N ALA A 17 23.62 -19.43 -23.44
CA ALA A 17 22.90 -19.94 -22.29
C ALA A 17 21.54 -19.25 -22.35
N ALA A 18 20.55 -20.02 -22.79
CA ALA A 18 19.15 -19.65 -22.78
C ALA A 18 18.82 -19.13 -21.39
N GLY A 19 18.57 -17.82 -21.29
CA GLY A 19 17.81 -17.27 -20.19
C GLY A 19 16.46 -17.96 -20.23
N ALA A 20 16.28 -18.96 -19.36
CA ALA A 20 14.93 -19.30 -18.96
C ALA A 20 14.37 -18.01 -18.34
N PRO A 21 13.28 -17.42 -18.86
CA PRO A 21 12.48 -16.58 -18.01
C PRO A 21 11.95 -17.55 -16.95
N LEU A 22 12.63 -17.60 -15.80
CA LEU A 22 11.94 -17.98 -14.59
C LEU A 22 10.78 -17.00 -14.55
N THR A 23 9.58 -17.52 -14.78
CA THR A 23 8.34 -16.81 -14.56
C THR A 23 8.38 -16.36 -13.11
N ALA A 24 8.89 -15.15 -12.92
CA ALA A 24 8.95 -14.50 -11.62
C ALA A 24 7.53 -14.53 -11.09
N CYS A 25 7.36 -15.09 -9.89
CA CYS A 25 6.12 -14.99 -9.15
C CYS A 25 5.74 -13.50 -9.16
N SER A 26 4.62 -13.16 -9.81
CA SER A 26 4.15 -11.77 -9.93
C SER A 26 3.98 -11.07 -8.57
N ASP A 27 4.00 -11.86 -7.49
CA ASP A 27 3.96 -11.49 -6.07
C ASP A 27 5.24 -10.77 -5.58
N ASP A 28 6.42 -11.05 -6.16
CA ASP A 28 7.66 -10.40 -5.72
C ASP A 28 7.66 -8.89 -5.97
N GLY A 29 6.99 -8.42 -7.03
CA GLY A 29 6.87 -6.99 -7.34
C GLY A 29 6.02 -6.24 -6.32
N ALA A 30 4.83 -6.76 -6.02
CA ALA A 30 3.93 -6.18 -5.03
C ALA A 30 4.55 -6.17 -3.62
N ARG A 31 5.19 -7.29 -3.24
CA ARG A 31 5.89 -7.42 -1.97
C ARG A 31 7.06 -6.44 -1.82
N LEU A 32 7.81 -6.20 -2.90
CA LEU A 32 8.90 -5.21 -2.90
C LEU A 32 8.36 -3.78 -2.81
N GLY A 33 7.24 -3.48 -3.48
CA GLY A 33 6.55 -2.19 -3.38
C GLY A 33 6.13 -1.91 -1.94
N TYR A 34 5.36 -2.84 -1.34
CA TYR A 34 4.94 -2.74 0.06
C TYR A 34 6.12 -2.56 1.02
N GLN A 35 7.21 -3.30 0.82
CA GLN A 35 8.38 -3.21 1.71
C GLN A 35 9.08 -1.84 1.60
N ALA A 36 9.11 -1.24 0.41
CA ALA A 36 9.64 0.10 0.22
C ALA A 36 8.74 1.14 0.91
N ASP A 37 7.43 1.08 0.65
CA ASP A 37 6.46 1.99 1.26
C ASP A 37 6.50 1.91 2.79
N TYR A 38 6.57 0.69 3.34
CA TYR A 38 6.69 0.47 4.79
C TYR A 38 7.95 1.11 5.38
N ALA A 39 9.07 1.12 4.64
CA ALA A 39 10.32 1.72 5.10
C ALA A 39 10.32 3.25 5.00
N ASP A 40 9.58 3.81 4.05
CA ASP A 40 9.50 5.25 3.78
C ASP A 40 8.46 5.96 4.66
N HIS A 41 7.61 5.22 5.36
CA HIS A 41 6.54 5.76 6.21
C HIS A 41 6.74 5.53 7.71
N PRO A 42 6.20 6.42 8.57
CA PRO A 42 6.11 6.16 10.00
C PRO A 42 5.33 4.87 10.30
N PRO A 43 5.77 4.05 11.27
CA PRO A 43 5.07 2.82 11.61
C PRO A 43 3.69 3.12 12.24
N LEU A 44 2.66 2.41 11.75
CA LEU A 44 1.32 2.44 12.33
C LEU A 44 1.33 1.75 13.70
N ARG A 45 0.80 2.41 14.72
CA ARG A 45 0.56 1.75 16.02
C ARG A 45 -0.80 1.09 16.05
N VAL A 46 -0.83 -0.17 16.46
CA VAL A 46 -2.00 -1.02 16.28
C VAL A 46 -2.48 -1.59 17.62
N THR A 47 -3.79 -1.58 17.84
CA THR A 47 -4.45 -2.36 18.88
C THR A 47 -5.55 -3.24 18.27
N GLY A 48 -5.96 -4.30 18.98
CA GLY A 48 -6.98 -5.24 18.51
C GLY A 48 -6.42 -6.47 17.80
N TYR A 49 -7.20 -7.04 16.88
CA TYR A 49 -6.91 -8.32 16.22
C TYR A 49 -7.04 -8.19 14.69
N PRO A 50 -6.11 -7.50 14.02
CA PRO A 50 -6.16 -7.39 12.57
C PRO A 50 -5.90 -8.75 11.91
N SER A 51 -6.52 -8.96 10.75
CA SER A 51 -6.01 -9.93 9.78
C SER A 51 -4.84 -9.32 9.01
N THR A 52 -4.08 -10.15 8.28
CA THR A 52 -2.98 -9.65 7.46
C THR A 52 -3.48 -8.63 6.41
N GLY A 53 -4.58 -8.95 5.74
CA GLY A 53 -5.15 -8.08 4.72
C GLY A 53 -5.71 -6.77 5.28
N SER A 54 -6.44 -6.83 6.39
CA SER A 54 -6.96 -5.60 7.00
C SER A 54 -5.85 -4.67 7.49
N LEU A 55 -4.78 -5.21 8.08
CA LEU A 55 -3.62 -4.43 8.50
C LEU A 55 -2.89 -3.78 7.31
N GLU A 56 -2.68 -4.54 6.24
CA GLU A 56 -2.04 -4.04 5.02
C GLU A 56 -2.82 -2.88 4.41
N THR A 57 -4.14 -3.05 4.23
CA THR A 57 -5.00 -1.99 3.68
C THR A 57 -5.00 -0.73 4.54
N VAL A 58 -5.09 -0.86 5.87
CA VAL A 58 -5.08 0.32 6.76
C VAL A 58 -3.75 1.08 6.67
N GLN A 59 -2.63 0.36 6.58
CA GLN A 59 -1.34 0.99 6.38
C GLN A 59 -1.29 1.73 5.05
N GLN A 60 -1.72 1.10 3.96
CA GLN A 60 -1.79 1.74 2.65
C GLN A 60 -2.66 3.00 2.70
N VAL A 61 -3.86 2.96 3.31
CA VAL A 61 -4.69 4.17 3.50
C VAL A 61 -3.90 5.29 4.17
N VAL A 62 -3.21 5.02 5.29
CA VAL A 62 -2.43 6.02 6.02
C VAL A 62 -1.25 6.54 5.19
N TRP A 63 -0.60 5.69 4.40
CA TRP A 63 0.49 6.07 3.51
C TRP A 63 0.01 6.96 2.37
N GLN A 64 -1.06 6.58 1.68
CA GLN A 64 -1.64 7.41 0.62
C GLN A 64 -2.10 8.78 1.15
N LEU A 65 -2.61 8.84 2.39
CA LEU A 65 -2.91 10.11 3.06
C LEU A 65 -1.65 10.94 3.32
N ALA A 66 -0.59 10.32 3.85
CA ALA A 66 0.67 11.00 4.14
C ALA A 66 1.35 11.50 2.86
N ASP A 67 1.28 10.75 1.76
CA ASP A 67 1.81 11.15 0.45
C ASP A 67 0.92 12.17 -0.27
N GLY A 68 -0.32 12.35 0.20
CA GLY A 68 -1.34 13.17 -0.47
C GLY A 68 -1.77 12.58 -1.82
N ASP A 69 -1.61 11.26 -2.00
CA ASP A 69 -1.96 10.56 -3.22
C ASP A 69 -3.45 10.24 -3.28
N VAL A 70 -4.19 11.15 -3.90
CA VAL A 70 -5.63 11.01 -4.12
C VAL A 70 -5.96 9.83 -5.03
N ASP A 71 -5.12 9.53 -6.02
CA ASP A 71 -5.38 8.44 -6.97
C ASP A 71 -5.10 7.08 -6.32
N GLY A 72 -4.00 6.97 -5.57
CA GLY A 72 -3.66 5.80 -4.77
C GLY A 72 -4.72 5.51 -3.69
N LEU A 73 -5.19 6.54 -2.99
CA LEU A 73 -6.25 6.36 -1.99
C LEU A 73 -7.57 5.93 -2.65
N ALA A 74 -7.99 6.58 -3.75
CA ALA A 74 -9.22 6.22 -4.45
C ALA A 74 -9.19 4.79 -5.02
N ALA A 75 -8.01 4.28 -5.39
CA ALA A 75 -7.85 2.93 -5.89
C ALA A 75 -8.09 1.83 -4.83
N LEU A 76 -8.07 2.19 -3.54
CA LEU A 76 -8.39 1.26 -2.45
C LEU A 76 -9.89 1.08 -2.22
N ASP A 77 -10.75 1.90 -2.86
CA ASP A 77 -12.20 1.83 -2.62
C ASP A 77 -12.84 0.52 -3.10
N THR A 78 -13.79 0.02 -2.30
CA THR A 78 -14.51 -1.25 -2.54
C THR A 78 -16.00 -1.09 -2.82
N GLU A 79 -16.54 0.13 -2.82
CA GLU A 79 -17.97 0.36 -3.16
C GLU A 79 -18.18 0.55 -4.66
N GLY A 80 -17.11 0.85 -5.40
CA GLY A 80 -17.14 0.99 -6.85
C GLY A 80 -17.72 2.34 -7.29
N GLY A 81 -17.33 2.77 -8.50
CA GLY A 81 -17.63 4.12 -8.99
C GLY A 81 -16.42 5.05 -8.87
N ASP A 82 -16.67 6.35 -8.80
CA ASP A 82 -15.60 7.37 -8.72
C ASP A 82 -15.38 7.82 -7.27
N ALA A 83 -14.45 7.16 -6.58
CA ALA A 83 -14.05 7.48 -5.20
C ALA A 83 -13.11 8.69 -5.11
N ARG A 84 -12.70 9.31 -6.23
CA ARG A 84 -11.68 10.37 -6.25
C ARG A 84 -12.09 11.62 -5.46
N SER A 85 -13.38 11.93 -5.42
CA SER A 85 -13.88 13.06 -4.63
C SER A 85 -13.72 12.79 -3.13
N ALA A 86 -14.15 11.62 -2.66
CA ALA A 86 -13.99 11.23 -1.26
C ALA A 86 -12.51 11.16 -0.86
N ALA A 87 -11.67 10.54 -1.70
CA ALA A 87 -10.22 10.49 -1.48
C ALA A 87 -9.60 11.90 -1.36
N ARG A 88 -10.04 12.87 -2.17
CA ARG A 88 -9.58 14.26 -2.05
C ARG A 88 -9.98 14.87 -0.71
N ASP A 89 -11.22 14.67 -0.28
CA ASP A 89 -11.72 15.20 0.99
C ASP A 89 -10.96 14.59 2.18
N TRP A 90 -10.63 13.30 2.11
CA TRP A 90 -9.79 12.60 3.09
C TRP A 90 -8.36 13.17 3.14
N VAL A 91 -7.71 13.37 1.99
CA VAL A 91 -6.37 13.98 1.93
C VAL A 91 -6.37 15.40 2.48
N GLU A 92 -7.40 16.20 2.20
CA GLU A 92 -7.56 17.54 2.75
C GLU A 92 -7.73 17.53 4.27
N ALA A 93 -8.56 16.60 4.80
CA ALA A 93 -8.83 16.48 6.23
C ALA A 93 -7.61 15.96 7.02
N TYR A 94 -6.98 14.90 6.52
CA TYR A 94 -6.06 14.08 7.30
C TYR A 94 -4.62 14.04 6.78
N GLY A 95 -4.33 14.42 5.53
CA GLY A 95 -3.00 14.20 4.93
C GLY A 95 -1.85 14.82 5.74
N LYS A 96 -2.05 16.05 6.23
CA LYS A 96 -1.06 16.69 7.13
C LYS A 96 -0.84 15.92 8.43
N ALA A 97 -1.90 15.36 9.00
CA ALA A 97 -1.84 14.64 10.27
C ALA A 97 -1.29 13.21 10.08
N ALA A 98 -1.47 12.62 8.90
CA ALA A 98 -0.95 11.31 8.53
C ALA A 98 0.59 11.25 8.44
N HIS A 99 1.27 12.38 8.18
CA HIS A 99 2.74 12.46 8.32
C HIS A 99 3.23 12.27 9.77
N GLY A 100 2.34 12.49 10.73
CA GLY A 100 2.62 12.32 12.14
C GLY A 100 2.41 10.89 12.59
N GLU A 101 2.24 10.76 13.88
CA GLU A 101 1.85 9.49 14.48
C GLU A 101 0.37 9.22 14.26
N VAL A 102 0.06 8.02 13.79
CA VAL A 102 -1.30 7.48 13.65
C VAL A 102 -1.40 6.19 14.43
N THR A 103 -2.51 6.01 15.15
CA THR A 103 -2.86 4.73 15.78
C THR A 103 -4.15 4.20 15.15
N ALA A 104 -4.24 2.89 14.97
CA ALA A 104 -5.42 2.20 14.48
C ALA A 104 -5.91 1.18 15.51
N ASP A 105 -7.17 1.32 15.91
CA ASP A 105 -7.86 0.33 16.74
C ASP A 105 -8.71 -0.56 15.84
N PHE A 106 -8.31 -1.81 15.68
CA PHE A 106 -9.05 -2.79 14.88
C PHE A 106 -10.15 -3.40 15.74
N LEU A 107 -11.39 -3.05 15.42
CA LEU A 107 -12.59 -3.50 16.11
C LEU A 107 -12.98 -4.89 15.58
N ASP A 108 -13.42 -5.75 16.50
CA ASP A 108 -13.91 -7.11 16.21
C ASP A 108 -12.92 -8.00 15.40
N GLU A 109 -13.41 -9.14 14.89
CA GLU A 109 -12.63 -10.10 14.12
C GLU A 109 -12.64 -9.76 12.62
N GLY A 110 -11.46 -9.65 12.00
CA GLY A 110 -11.28 -9.22 10.61
C GLY A 110 -11.22 -10.34 9.55
N SER A 111 -12.14 -11.30 9.56
CA SER A 111 -12.11 -12.44 8.62
C SER A 111 -12.40 -12.04 7.15
N VAL A 112 -13.37 -11.16 6.91
CA VAL A 112 -13.72 -10.64 5.56
C VAL A 112 -14.02 -9.14 5.52
N ARG A 113 -14.23 -8.55 6.70
CA ARG A 113 -14.50 -7.13 6.94
C ARG A 113 -14.04 -6.79 8.34
N GLN A 114 -13.53 -5.59 8.54
CA GLN A 114 -13.15 -5.09 9.85
C GLN A 114 -13.41 -3.58 9.95
N ASP A 115 -13.99 -3.17 11.07
CA ASP A 115 -14.15 -1.76 11.40
C ASP A 115 -12.91 -1.29 12.17
N VAL A 116 -12.40 -0.13 11.82
CA VAL A 116 -11.12 0.39 12.30
C VAL A 116 -11.31 1.84 12.69
N VAL A 117 -10.80 2.22 13.86
CA VAL A 117 -10.80 3.61 14.31
C VAL A 117 -9.40 4.15 14.17
N LEU A 118 -9.21 5.10 13.25
CA LEU A 118 -7.95 5.82 13.08
C LEU A 118 -7.91 7.01 14.03
N HIS A 119 -6.83 7.15 14.78
CA HIS A 119 -6.56 8.33 15.59
C HIS A 119 -5.32 9.04 15.08
N PHE A 120 -5.50 10.29 14.67
CA PHE A 120 -4.45 11.15 14.20
C PHE A 120 -3.97 12.06 15.32
N ALA A 121 -2.69 12.47 15.26
CA ALA A 121 -2.15 13.45 16.19
C ALA A 121 -2.94 14.78 16.13
N GLY A 122 -3.46 15.21 17.29
CA GLY A 122 -4.20 16.46 17.44
C GLY A 122 -5.53 16.26 18.18
N PRO A 123 -6.17 17.35 18.64
CA PRO A 123 -7.43 17.25 19.37
C PRO A 123 -8.56 16.77 18.43
N ARG A 124 -9.23 15.67 18.81
CA ARG A 124 -10.48 15.17 18.21
C ARG A 124 -10.38 14.86 16.70
N ARG A 125 -9.27 14.26 16.27
CA ARG A 125 -9.10 13.77 14.91
C ARG A 125 -9.15 12.25 14.89
N THR A 126 -10.36 11.74 14.96
CA THR A 126 -10.66 10.33 14.82
C THR A 126 -11.44 10.14 13.52
N GLN A 127 -11.21 9.03 12.82
CA GLN A 127 -11.94 8.66 11.61
C GLN A 127 -12.31 7.17 11.69
N ASP A 128 -13.59 6.86 11.53
CA ASP A 128 -14.03 5.49 11.36
C ASP A 128 -13.74 5.02 9.93
N LEU A 129 -13.21 3.81 9.79
CA LEU A 129 -12.82 3.21 8.52
C LEU A 129 -13.31 1.77 8.49
N THR A 130 -14.06 1.39 7.46
CA THR A 130 -14.32 -0.02 7.17
C THR A 130 -13.32 -0.51 6.14
N VAL A 131 -12.60 -1.60 6.44
CA VAL A 131 -11.83 -2.35 5.45
C VAL A 131 -12.50 -3.69 5.19
N ARG A 132 -12.53 -4.14 3.94
CA ARG A 132 -13.19 -5.40 3.56
C ARG A 132 -12.59 -5.99 2.30
N ILE A 133 -12.88 -7.27 2.07
CA ILE A 133 -12.65 -7.91 0.78
C ILE A 133 -13.70 -7.39 -0.21
N GLY A 134 -13.24 -6.79 -1.31
CA GLY A 134 -14.07 -6.29 -2.41
C GLY A 134 -14.50 -7.38 -3.39
N ASP A 135 -15.20 -6.98 -4.45
CA ASP A 135 -15.70 -7.89 -5.49
C ASP A 135 -14.61 -8.63 -6.26
N ASP A 136 -13.37 -8.14 -6.20
CA ASP A 136 -12.19 -8.73 -6.85
C ASP A 136 -11.39 -9.67 -5.93
N ASP A 137 -11.99 -10.07 -4.80
CA ASP A 137 -11.37 -10.90 -3.75
C ASP A 137 -10.12 -10.26 -3.12
N SER A 138 -9.89 -8.95 -3.31
CA SER A 138 -8.80 -8.20 -2.69
C SER A 138 -9.28 -7.34 -1.51
N TRP A 139 -8.40 -7.10 -0.54
CA TRP A 139 -8.71 -6.20 0.56
C TRP A 139 -8.62 -4.74 0.12
N GLY A 140 -9.63 -3.95 0.49
CA GLY A 140 -9.67 -2.52 0.28
C GLY A 140 -10.45 -1.81 1.39
N ALA A 141 -10.66 -0.52 1.20
CA ALA A 141 -11.37 0.37 2.10
C ALA A 141 -12.77 0.70 1.57
N VAL A 142 -13.68 1.08 2.45
CA VAL A 142 -14.89 1.81 2.07
C VAL A 142 -14.57 3.30 2.21
N LEU A 143 -14.49 4.03 1.09
CA LEU A 143 -14.16 5.45 1.06
C LEU A 143 -15.42 6.32 0.93
N ASP A 144 -16.13 6.45 2.04
CA ASP A 144 -17.17 7.46 2.20
C ASP A 144 -16.56 8.85 2.48
N ALA A 145 -17.39 9.90 2.49
CA ALA A 145 -16.92 11.23 2.92
C ALA A 145 -16.33 11.16 4.35
N PRO A 146 -15.23 11.89 4.63
CA PRO A 146 -14.62 11.86 5.95
C PRO A 146 -15.59 12.41 7.01
N ASP A 147 -15.42 11.96 8.24
CA ASP A 147 -16.21 12.44 9.36
C ASP A 147 -16.03 13.96 9.50
N PRO A 148 -17.12 14.73 9.64
CA PRO A 148 -17.00 16.17 9.74
C PRO A 148 -16.17 16.54 10.98
N GLU A 149 -15.20 17.44 10.82
CA GLU A 149 -14.48 17.97 11.98
C GLU A 149 -15.50 18.48 13.00
N PRO A 150 -15.40 18.08 14.28
CA PRO A 150 -16.34 18.54 15.29
C PRO A 150 -16.26 20.06 15.36
N ALA A 151 -17.40 20.72 15.14
CA ALA A 151 -17.49 22.18 15.09
C ALA A 151 -16.69 22.82 16.24
N SER A 152 -15.73 23.68 15.88
CA SER A 152 -14.96 24.45 16.83
C SER A 152 -15.92 25.25 17.72
N ARG A 153 -15.96 24.94 19.01
CA ARG A 153 -16.67 25.73 20.03
C ARG A 153 -15.74 26.78 20.62
#